data_AF-A0A9E4UAR2-F1
#
_entry.id   AF-A0A9E4UAR2-F1
#
_cell.length_a   1.000
_cell.length_b   1.000
_cell.length_c   1.000
_cell.angle_alpha   90.00
_cell.angle_beta   90.00
_cell.angle_gamma   90.00
#
_symmetry.space_group_name_H-M   'P 1'
#
loop_
_entity.id
_entity.type
_entity.pdbx_description
1 polymer ?
#
loop_
_entity_poly.entity_id
_entity_poly.type
_entity_poly.pdbx_seq_one_letter_code
_entity_poly.pdbx_strand_id
1 'polypeptide(L)'
;MSATQRPQCATIRPMATLQLPNTDARLTYLAIQYHLARPGSELDHESGRPAGSGLSSVAAALEPQLDKAVAEIELNNDQQQRLDSAIGGSINELKTSPLLEAGGRGTIPAFTETLRRLFPEAADDPNEALSLAGHMLQLRRRIAAQALPEADAPDEERQAWWQVWKRRS
;
A
#
# COMPACT_ATOMS: atom_id res chain seq x y z
N MET A 1 -29.88 -38.84 -8.75
CA MET A 1 -30.27 -37.42 -8.80
C MET A 1 -28.98 -36.60 -8.88
N SER A 2 -28.58 -36.22 -10.08
CA SER A 2 -27.31 -35.51 -10.31
C SER A 2 -27.54 -34.01 -10.15
N ALA A 3 -26.86 -33.40 -9.18
CA ALA A 3 -26.89 -31.96 -8.99
C ALA A 3 -26.04 -31.28 -10.07
N THR A 4 -26.69 -30.51 -10.94
CA THR A 4 -26.06 -29.67 -11.95
C THR A 4 -25.29 -28.54 -11.26
N GLN A 5 -23.96 -28.65 -11.27
CA GLN A 5 -23.06 -27.60 -10.78
C GLN A 5 -23.09 -26.44 -11.78
N ARG A 6 -23.61 -25.28 -11.36
CA ARG A 6 -23.61 -24.07 -12.19
C ARG A 6 -22.17 -23.61 -12.41
N PRO A 7 -21.77 -23.24 -13.64
CA PRO A 7 -20.46 -22.65 -13.88
C PRO A 7 -20.38 -21.32 -13.12
N GLN A 8 -19.38 -21.20 -12.24
CA GLN A 8 -19.02 -19.94 -11.61
C GLN A 8 -18.58 -19.00 -12.74
N CYS A 9 -19.40 -18.01 -13.06
CA CYS A 9 -18.96 -16.91 -13.91
C CYS A 9 -17.76 -16.25 -13.20
N ALA A 10 -16.60 -16.30 -13.83
CA ALA A 10 -15.43 -15.58 -13.36
C ALA A 10 -15.77 -14.07 -13.40
N THR A 11 -16.06 -13.49 -12.25
CA THR A 11 -16.26 -12.04 -12.13
C THR A 11 -14.95 -11.36 -12.49
N ILE A 12 -14.89 -10.75 -13.67
CA ILE A 12 -13.75 -9.93 -14.09
C ILE A 12 -13.72 -8.72 -13.16
N ARG A 13 -12.73 -8.68 -12.27
CA ARG A 13 -12.52 -7.52 -11.40
C ARG A 13 -11.92 -6.39 -12.25
N PRO A 14 -12.48 -5.18 -12.22
CA PRO A 14 -11.94 -4.08 -13.00
C PRO A 14 -10.51 -3.76 -12.52
N MET A 15 -9.64 -3.48 -13.48
CA MET A 15 -8.23 -3.16 -13.27
C MET A 15 -7.97 -1.71 -13.64
N ALA A 16 -7.19 -1.00 -12.82
CA ALA A 16 -6.67 0.32 -13.12
C ALA A 16 -5.17 0.20 -13.42
N THR A 17 -4.75 0.74 -14.57
CA THR A 17 -3.33 0.86 -14.92
C THR A 17 -2.82 2.22 -14.47
N LEU A 18 -1.79 2.23 -13.61
CA LEU A 18 -1.14 3.44 -13.13
C LEU A 18 0.24 3.58 -13.75
N GLN A 19 0.51 4.74 -14.34
CA GLN A 19 1.85 5.15 -14.75
C GLN A 19 2.49 6.01 -13.67
N LEU A 20 3.64 5.55 -13.18
CA LEU A 20 4.34 6.14 -12.06
C LEU A 20 5.69 6.67 -12.54
N PRO A 21 5.93 7.99 -12.51
CA PRO A 21 7.29 8.54 -12.60
C PRO A 21 8.22 7.83 -11.60
N ASN A 22 9.52 7.76 -11.91
CA ASN A 22 10.48 7.00 -11.12
C ASN A 22 10.39 7.22 -9.59
N THR A 23 10.33 8.48 -9.15
CA THR A 23 10.18 8.82 -7.72
C THR A 23 8.90 8.25 -7.13
N ASP A 24 7.79 8.33 -7.85
CA ASP A 24 6.50 7.79 -7.43
C ASP A 24 6.51 6.26 -7.39
N ALA A 25 7.20 5.60 -8.33
CA ALA A 25 7.38 4.16 -8.33
C ALA A 25 8.13 3.70 -7.07
N ARG A 26 9.21 4.39 -6.71
CA ARG A 26 9.98 4.11 -5.48
C ARG A 26 9.18 4.36 -4.22
N LEU A 27 8.39 5.43 -4.17
CA LEU A 27 7.49 5.73 -3.05
C LEU A 27 6.37 4.68 -2.91
N THR A 28 5.76 4.28 -4.02
CA THR A 28 4.76 3.20 -4.05
C THR A 28 5.37 1.89 -3.54
N TYR A 29 6.56 1.53 -4.01
CA TYR A 29 7.24 0.32 -3.55
C TYR A 29 7.58 0.39 -2.06
N LEU A 30 8.10 1.52 -1.57
CA LEU A 30 8.34 1.73 -0.15
C LEU A 30 7.07 1.51 0.69
N ALA A 31 5.93 2.02 0.22
CA ALA A 31 4.64 1.80 0.88
C ALA A 31 4.20 0.33 0.86
N ILE A 32 4.40 -0.37 -0.25
CA ILE A 32 4.12 -1.80 -0.32
C ILE A 32 4.98 -2.57 0.69
N GLN A 33 6.27 -2.25 0.80
CA GLN A 33 7.15 -2.89 1.78
C GLN A 33 6.73 -2.61 3.23
N TYR A 34 6.24 -1.39 3.53
CA TYR A 34 5.59 -1.10 4.81
C TYR A 34 4.41 -2.04 5.07
N HIS A 35 3.53 -2.23 4.07
CA HIS A 35 2.36 -3.09 4.20
C HIS A 35 2.75 -4.55 4.45
N LEU A 36 3.65 -5.10 3.63
CA LEU A 36 4.05 -6.51 3.68
C LEU A 36 4.77 -6.87 4.98
N ALA A 37 5.42 -5.91 5.61
CA ALA A 37 6.10 -6.12 6.89
C ALA A 37 5.16 -6.11 8.10
N ARG A 38 3.88 -5.73 7.94
CA ARG A 38 2.87 -5.78 9.01
C ARG A 38 2.29 -7.19 9.14
N PRO A 39 2.28 -7.80 10.34
CA PRO A 39 1.67 -9.11 10.54
C PRO A 39 0.20 -9.15 10.11
N GLY A 40 -0.16 -10.14 9.30
CA GLY A 40 -1.54 -10.34 8.83
C GLY A 40 -2.02 -9.38 7.76
N SER A 41 -1.17 -8.50 7.23
CA SER A 41 -1.57 -7.51 6.22
C SER A 41 -2.10 -8.15 4.93
N GLU A 42 -1.54 -9.27 4.51
CA GLU A 42 -1.96 -10.03 3.32
C GLU A 42 -3.03 -11.09 3.63
N LEU A 43 -3.61 -11.11 4.83
CA LEU A 43 -4.68 -12.04 5.16
C LEU A 43 -6.06 -11.40 4.93
N ASP A 44 -6.99 -12.23 4.48
CA ASP A 44 -8.41 -11.93 4.50
C ASP A 44 -8.94 -12.09 5.94
N HIS A 45 -9.65 -11.08 6.45
CA HIS A 45 -10.06 -11.03 7.86
C HIS A 45 -11.13 -12.07 8.21
N GLU A 46 -11.99 -12.44 7.26
CA GLU A 46 -13.07 -13.40 7.49
C GLU A 46 -12.57 -14.84 7.44
N SER A 47 -11.72 -15.15 6.47
CA SER A 47 -11.24 -16.51 6.22
C SER A 47 -9.89 -16.84 6.87
N GLY A 48 -9.12 -15.82 7.28
CA GLY A 48 -7.76 -15.98 7.79
C GLY A 48 -6.76 -16.51 6.75
N ARG A 49 -7.15 -16.57 5.48
CA ARG A 49 -6.34 -17.09 4.37
C ARG A 49 -5.63 -15.95 3.63
N PRO A 50 -4.56 -16.21 2.87
CA PRO A 50 -3.96 -15.22 2.00
C PRO A 50 -5.02 -14.59 1.09
N ALA A 51 -5.12 -13.26 1.13
CA ALA A 51 -6.01 -12.51 0.26
C ALA A 51 -5.58 -12.72 -1.20
N GLY A 52 -6.52 -13.10 -2.07
CA GLY A 52 -6.24 -13.24 -3.50
C GLY A 52 -5.83 -11.93 -4.19
N SER A 53 -6.04 -10.79 -3.52
CA SER A 53 -5.77 -9.42 -3.97
C SER A 53 -4.76 -8.70 -3.06
N GLY A 54 -3.75 -9.41 -2.57
CA GLY A 54 -2.64 -8.84 -1.82
C GLY A 54 -1.72 -7.91 -2.65
N LEU A 55 -0.85 -7.16 -1.98
CA LEU A 55 0.13 -6.27 -2.62
C LEU A 55 1.43 -6.97 -3.00
N SER A 56 1.64 -8.22 -2.57
CA SER A 56 2.86 -8.97 -2.86
C SER A 56 3.13 -9.12 -4.36
N SER A 57 2.09 -9.37 -5.16
CA SER A 57 2.21 -9.48 -6.63
C SER A 57 2.53 -8.13 -7.29
N VAL A 58 1.98 -7.04 -6.76
CA VAL A 58 2.28 -5.67 -7.21
C VAL A 58 3.74 -5.33 -6.91
N ALA A 59 4.24 -5.70 -5.73
CA ALA A 59 5.64 -5.52 -5.37
C ALA A 59 6.58 -6.22 -6.37
N ALA A 60 6.31 -7.49 -6.65
CA ALA A 60 7.10 -8.30 -7.56
C ALA A 60 7.10 -7.74 -9.01
N ALA A 61 5.98 -7.17 -9.45
CA ALA A 61 5.87 -6.52 -10.75
C ALA A 61 6.57 -5.14 -10.80
N LEU A 62 6.56 -4.40 -9.69
CA LEU A 62 7.10 -3.04 -9.60
C LEU A 62 8.62 -3.01 -9.39
N GLU A 63 9.17 -3.90 -8.58
CA GLU A 63 10.60 -3.93 -8.23
C GLU A 63 11.56 -3.86 -9.43
N PRO A 64 11.42 -4.68 -10.50
CA PRO A 64 12.33 -4.62 -11.65
C PRO A 64 12.18 -3.33 -12.48
N GLN A 65 11.22 -2.47 -12.15
CA GLN A 65 10.93 -1.22 -12.86
C GLN A 65 11.44 0.03 -12.12
N LEU A 66 12.03 -0.11 -10.93
CA LEU A 66 12.43 1.00 -10.06
C LEU A 66 13.54 1.90 -10.62
N ASP A 67 14.21 1.49 -11.69
CA ASP A 67 15.22 2.27 -12.41
C ASP A 67 14.70 2.84 -13.75
N LYS A 68 13.45 2.54 -14.13
CA LYS A 68 12.84 3.11 -15.33
C LYS A 68 12.37 4.55 -15.06
N ALA A 69 12.36 5.38 -16.10
CA ALA A 69 11.82 6.73 -16.02
C ALA A 69 10.32 6.74 -15.62
N VAL A 70 9.57 5.77 -16.13
CA VAL A 70 8.17 5.53 -15.80
C VAL A 70 7.97 4.02 -15.59
N ALA A 71 7.35 3.65 -14.46
CA ALA A 71 6.91 2.29 -14.16
C ALA A 71 5.40 2.17 -14.37
N GLU A 72 4.95 0.99 -14.74
CA GLU A 72 3.53 0.69 -14.90
C GLU A 72 3.11 -0.42 -13.93
N ILE A 73 2.01 -0.20 -13.21
CA ILE A 73 1.39 -1.19 -12.34
C ILE A 73 -0.11 -1.30 -12.61
N GLU A 74 -0.65 -2.50 -12.42
CA GLU A 74 -2.09 -2.76 -12.48
C GLU A 74 -2.60 -3.07 -11.07
N LEU A 75 -3.72 -2.46 -10.72
CA LEU A 75 -4.36 -2.64 -9.41
C LEU A 75 -5.85 -2.93 -9.59
N ASN A 76 -6.38 -3.90 -8.82
CA ASN A 76 -7.84 -3.94 -8.57
C ASN A 76 -8.21 -2.99 -7.42
N ASN A 77 -9.52 -2.80 -7.22
CA ASN A 77 -10.06 -1.98 -6.15
C ASN A 77 -9.52 -2.36 -4.75
N ASP A 78 -9.41 -3.65 -4.42
CA ASP A 78 -8.89 -4.08 -3.12
C ASP A 78 -7.42 -3.69 -2.95
N GLN A 79 -6.60 -3.93 -3.98
CA GLN A 79 -5.19 -3.55 -3.98
C GLN A 79 -5.03 -2.04 -3.90
N GLN A 80 -5.89 -1.27 -4.56
CA GLN A 80 -5.88 0.18 -4.46
C GLN A 80 -6.19 0.66 -3.04
N GLN A 81 -7.19 0.08 -2.36
CA GLN A 81 -7.48 0.39 -0.96
C GLN A 81 -6.34 0.00 -0.02
N ARG A 82 -5.73 -1.18 -0.23
CA ARG A 82 -4.57 -1.65 0.53
C ARG A 82 -3.38 -0.71 0.33
N LEU A 83 -3.13 -0.26 -0.89
CA LEU A 83 -2.07 0.69 -1.22
C LEU A 83 -2.33 2.06 -0.58
N ASP A 84 -3.57 2.57 -0.60
CA ASP A 84 -3.92 3.83 0.07
C ASP A 84 -3.61 3.78 1.59
N SER A 85 -4.01 2.67 2.23
CA SER A 85 -3.70 2.40 3.64
C SER A 85 -2.20 2.30 3.90
N ALA A 86 -1.47 1.62 3.00
CA ALA A 86 -0.03 1.47 3.06
C ALA A 86 0.73 2.80 2.93
N ILE A 87 0.28 3.68 2.03
CA ILE A 87 0.83 5.04 1.87
C ILE A 87 0.56 5.85 3.14
N GLY A 88 -0.66 5.78 3.70
CA GLY A 88 -0.99 6.44 4.96
C GLY A 88 -0.08 6.02 6.11
N GLY A 89 0.17 4.72 6.26
CA GLY A 89 1.09 4.20 7.28
C GLY A 89 2.55 4.61 7.05
N SER A 90 3.01 4.63 5.80
CA SER A 90 4.35 5.07 5.44
C SER A 90 4.59 6.56 5.73
N ILE A 91 3.58 7.41 5.45
CA ILE A 91 3.62 8.83 5.82
C ILE A 91 3.78 8.99 7.33
N ASN A 92 3.09 8.17 8.13
CA ASN A 92 3.22 8.21 9.58
C ASN A 92 4.62 7.77 10.02
N GLU A 93 5.16 6.67 9.48
CA GLU A 93 6.54 6.24 9.78
C GLU A 93 7.58 7.29 9.40
N LEU A 94 7.45 7.95 8.23
CA LEU A 94 8.37 9.02 7.82
C LEU A 94 8.32 10.22 8.77
N LYS A 95 7.15 10.55 9.33
CA LYS A 95 7.00 11.63 10.30
C LYS A 95 7.53 11.27 11.69
N THR A 96 7.48 10.00 12.06
CA THR A 96 7.92 9.52 13.38
C THR A 96 9.40 9.14 13.41
N SER A 97 9.98 8.72 12.27
CA SER A 97 11.39 8.29 12.18
C SER A 97 12.38 9.36 12.68
N PRO A 98 12.23 10.66 12.39
CA PRO A 98 13.11 11.69 12.93
C PRO A 98 13.02 11.90 14.44
N LEU A 99 11.89 11.54 15.06
CA LEU A 99 11.69 11.67 16.51
C LEU A 99 12.38 10.54 17.30
N LEU A 100 12.90 9.53 16.60
CA LEU A 100 13.56 8.36 17.17
C LEU A 100 15.09 8.51 17.27
N GLU A 101 15.65 9.70 16.99
CA GLU A 101 17.12 9.99 16.93
C GLU A 101 17.96 9.62 18.18
N ALA A 102 17.36 9.16 19.27
CA ALA A 102 18.07 8.56 20.41
C ALA A 102 18.18 7.02 20.31
N GLY A 103 18.44 6.47 19.12
CA GLY A 103 18.63 5.02 18.92
C GLY A 103 17.34 4.21 18.67
N GLY A 104 16.24 4.87 18.31
CA GLY A 104 15.00 4.21 17.99
C GLY A 104 15.06 3.54 16.62
N ARG A 105 14.98 2.22 16.63
CA ARG A 105 14.66 1.41 15.45
C ARG A 105 13.29 1.91 14.94
N GLY A 106 13.18 2.25 13.65
CA GLY A 106 11.87 2.45 13.04
C GLY A 106 10.95 1.27 13.39
N THR A 107 9.66 1.53 13.55
CA THR A 107 8.70 0.55 14.08
C THR A 107 8.69 -0.74 13.24
N ILE A 108 9.06 -0.61 11.96
CA ILE A 108 9.13 -1.68 10.99
C ILE A 108 10.56 -1.76 10.39
N PRO A 109 11.34 -2.80 10.70
CA PRO A 109 12.72 -2.94 10.20
C PRO A 109 12.82 -2.96 8.67
N ALA A 110 11.97 -3.72 7.99
CA ALA A 110 11.98 -3.83 6.53
C ALA A 110 11.65 -2.51 5.82
N PHE A 111 10.80 -1.67 6.43
CA PHE A 111 10.54 -0.32 5.94
C PHE A 111 11.80 0.55 6.00
N THR A 112 12.49 0.52 7.14
CA THR A 112 13.70 1.32 7.36
C THR A 112 14.82 0.90 6.41
N GLU A 113 14.99 -0.41 6.19
CA GLU A 113 15.95 -0.95 5.22
C GLU A 113 15.61 -0.52 3.78
N THR A 114 14.33 -0.62 3.40
CA THR A 114 13.86 -0.19 2.08
C THR A 114 14.04 1.32 1.89
N LEU A 115 13.76 2.13 2.91
CA LEU A 115 13.96 3.58 2.89
C LEU A 115 15.44 3.91 2.62
N ARG A 116 16.37 3.33 3.38
CA ARG A 116 17.82 3.53 3.16
C ARG A 116 18.28 3.14 1.76
N ARG A 117 17.72 2.07 1.21
CA ARG A 117 18.07 1.58 -0.13
C ARG A 117 17.58 2.51 -1.23
N LEU A 118 16.37 3.05 -1.11
CA LEU A 118 15.72 3.81 -2.18
C LEU A 118 15.93 5.33 -2.07
N PHE A 119 16.09 5.83 -0.85
CA PHE A 119 16.18 7.25 -0.50
C PHE A 119 17.20 7.42 0.64
N PRO A 120 18.49 7.18 0.38
CA PRO A 120 19.51 7.21 1.43
C PRO A 120 19.56 8.55 2.17
N GLU A 121 19.34 9.67 1.48
CA GLU A 121 19.35 11.02 2.06
C GLU A 121 18.27 11.19 3.12
N ALA A 122 17.07 10.65 2.88
CA ALA A 122 15.96 10.72 3.82
C ALA A 122 16.10 9.78 5.02
N ALA A 123 17.01 8.81 4.96
CA ALA A 123 17.28 7.96 6.11
C ALA A 123 18.17 8.64 7.16
N ASP A 124 18.96 9.63 6.73
CA ASP A 124 19.94 10.32 7.57
C ASP A 124 19.56 11.78 7.86
N ASP A 125 18.63 12.38 7.11
CA ASP A 125 18.12 13.73 7.33
C ASP A 125 16.59 13.76 7.62
N PRO A 126 16.19 14.18 8.84
CA PRO A 126 14.81 14.48 9.20
C PRO A 126 14.00 15.30 8.20
N ASN A 127 14.60 16.34 7.62
CA ASN A 127 13.91 17.24 6.72
C ASN A 127 13.59 16.56 5.38
N GLU A 128 14.52 15.73 4.90
CA GLU A 128 14.30 14.91 3.70
C GLU A 128 13.23 13.85 3.94
N ALA A 129 13.18 13.22 5.12
CA ALA A 129 12.08 12.31 5.48
C ALA A 129 10.71 13.02 5.48
N LEU A 130 10.63 14.23 6.02
CA LEU A 130 9.41 15.05 5.98
C LEU A 130 9.04 15.48 4.56
N SER A 131 10.03 15.79 3.72
CA SER A 131 9.83 16.08 2.30
C SER A 131 9.21 14.88 1.56
N LEU A 132 9.76 13.67 1.76
CA LEU A 132 9.20 12.43 1.23
C LEU A 132 7.76 12.17 1.71
N ALA A 133 7.46 12.47 2.98
CA ALA A 133 6.10 12.35 3.51
C ALA A 133 5.13 13.29 2.77
N GLY A 134 5.59 14.49 2.40
CA GLY A 134 4.87 15.42 1.54
C GLY A 134 4.63 14.86 0.13
N HIS A 135 5.65 14.27 -0.49
CA HIS A 135 5.53 13.63 -1.81
C HIS A 135 4.56 12.43 -1.78
N MET A 136 4.64 11.58 -0.76
CA MET A 136 3.70 10.48 -0.57
C MET A 136 2.24 10.95 -0.43
N LEU A 137 2.01 12.10 0.21
CA LEU A 137 0.66 12.67 0.29
C LEU A 137 0.13 13.08 -1.09
N GLN A 138 0.98 13.65 -1.96
CA GLN A 138 0.58 13.99 -3.33
C GLN A 138 0.33 12.72 -4.16
N LEU A 139 1.19 11.71 -4.03
CA LEU A 139 1.00 10.40 -4.65
C LEU A 139 -0.36 9.80 -4.26
N ARG A 140 -0.68 9.79 -2.97
CA ARG A 140 -1.96 9.29 -2.45
C ARG A 140 -3.16 9.98 -3.10
N ARG A 141 -3.14 11.31 -3.17
CA ARG A 141 -4.20 12.11 -3.80
C ARG A 141 -4.36 11.78 -5.28
N ARG A 142 -3.24 11.61 -6.00
CA ARG A 142 -3.28 11.25 -7.42
C ARG A 142 -3.84 9.85 -7.65
N ILE A 143 -3.47 8.88 -6.81
CA ILE A 143 -4.04 7.52 -6.88
C ILE A 143 -5.55 7.55 -6.61
N ALA A 144 -5.99 8.31 -5.60
CA ALA A 144 -7.41 8.47 -5.30
C ALA A 144 -8.21 9.11 -6.45
N ALA A 145 -7.62 10.09 -7.15
CA ALA A 145 -8.22 10.72 -8.32
C ALA A 145 -8.34 9.78 -9.54
N GLN A 146 -7.55 8.71 -9.58
CA GLN A 146 -7.55 7.70 -10.64
C GLN A 146 -8.35 6.44 -10.26
N ALA A 147 -9.03 6.46 -9.11
CA ALA A 147 -9.87 5.35 -8.68
C ALA A 147 -11.00 5.08 -9.68
N LEU A 148 -11.21 3.80 -9.95
CA LEU A 148 -12.33 3.33 -10.75
C LEU A 148 -13.65 3.71 -10.06
N PRO A 149 -14.71 4.07 -10.81
CA PRO A 149 -16.03 4.20 -10.23
C PRO A 149 -16.42 2.85 -9.60
N GLU A 150 -16.71 2.86 -8.30
CA GLU A 150 -17.18 1.67 -7.61
C GLU A 150 -18.53 1.26 -8.18
N ALA A 151 -18.66 0.00 -8.60
CA ALA A 151 -19.97 -0.61 -8.71
C ALA A 151 -20.53 -0.71 -7.28
N ASP A 152 -21.67 -0.05 -7.04
CA ASP A 152 -22.39 0.05 -5.76
C ASP A 152 -22.24 -1.20 -4.88
N ALA A 153 -21.39 -1.12 -3.86
CA ALA A 153 -21.37 -2.04 -2.73
C ALA A 153 -21.63 -1.20 -1.46
N PRO A 154 -22.51 -1.65 -0.55
CA PRO A 154 -22.99 -0.83 0.55
C PRO A 154 -21.87 -0.43 1.52
N ASP A 155 -21.80 0.88 1.81
CA ASP A 155 -20.79 1.62 2.58
C ASP A 155 -20.53 1.14 4.03
N GLU A 156 -21.27 0.16 4.54
CA GLU A 156 -21.27 -0.20 5.96
C GLU A 156 -19.98 -0.89 6.43
N GLU A 157 -19.32 -1.70 5.58
CA GLU A 157 -18.09 -2.41 5.97
C GLU A 157 -16.85 -1.52 6.01
N ARG A 158 -16.81 -0.48 5.16
CA ARG A 158 -15.67 0.44 5.06
C ARG A 158 -15.51 1.34 6.28
N GLN A 159 -16.59 1.61 7.01
CA GLN A 159 -16.52 2.40 8.25
C GLN A 159 -16.13 1.57 9.48
N ALA A 160 -16.38 0.25 9.45
CA ALA A 160 -16.19 -0.62 10.61
C ALA A 160 -14.70 -0.77 11.01
N TRP A 161 -13.78 -0.84 10.04
CA TRP A 161 -12.38 -1.15 10.34
C TRP A 161 -11.58 0.01 10.96
N TRP A 162 -11.87 1.27 10.59
CA TRP A 162 -11.26 2.45 11.25
C TRP A 162 -11.76 2.65 12.67
N GLN A 163 -12.97 2.20 13.00
CA GLN A 163 -13.55 2.30 14.35
C GLN A 163 -12.96 1.28 15.33
N VAL A 164 -12.45 0.13 14.84
CA VAL A 164 -11.75 -0.86 15.68
C VAL A 164 -10.48 -0.28 16.31
N TRP A 165 -9.83 0.68 15.65
CA TRP A 165 -8.62 1.32 16.16
C TRP A 165 -8.90 2.46 17.16
N LYS A 166 -10.11 3.03 17.16
CA LYS A 166 -10.53 4.08 18.13
C LYS A 166 -10.94 3.53 19.50
N ARG A 167 -11.17 2.22 19.65
CA ARG A 167 -11.67 1.62 20.91
C ARG A 167 -10.58 1.16 21.90
N ARG A 168 -9.31 1.55 21.71
CA ARG A 168 -8.20 1.23 22.65
C ARG A 168 -7.51 2.47 23.26
N SER A 169 -8.13 3.64 23.19
CA SER A 169 -7.70 4.87 23.86
C SER A 169 -8.70 5.32 24.90
#